data_AF-A0A5J6U055-F1
#
_entry.id   AF-A0A5J6U055-F1
#
_cell.length_a   1.000
_cell.length_b   1.000
_cell.length_c   1.000
_cell.angle_alpha   90.00
_cell.angle_beta   90.00
_cell.angle_gamma   90.00
#
_symmetry.space_group_name_H-M   'P 1'
#
loop_
_entity.id
_entity.type
_entity.pdbx_description
1 polymer ?
#
loop_
_entity_poly.entity_id
_entity_poly.type
_entity_poly.pdbx_seq_one_letter_code
_entity_poly.pdbx_strand_id
1 'polypeptide(L)'
;MNSSFPAVPSGPGTPETRRGGGLTRRDASGVHQPGEMSLGGDGDRAGRWESVGARTRERLAELSGTAIDWYANIDGSSGDGRSYAVTFGESGLSIAEPRVNTEHRPVYVISSFQFAPGSLRHVSVEHRPAPRTAGPSSAPGAAPPDLGLTRESRGVLGNLPAQAQELLQTPFLAGQQILRNDWYYWGFEHRFDTFIYYLAGAKDVTVAVGSMVVPAGHTAATAHWTLTCYRASVSRRIGR
;
A
#
# COMPACT_ATOMS: atom_id res chain seq x y z
N MET A 1 -46.92 -31.23 -29.56
CA MET A 1 -47.06 -31.68 -30.96
C MET A 1 -46.02 -30.95 -31.79
N ASN A 2 -45.13 -31.75 -32.39
CA ASN A 2 -44.27 -31.54 -33.58
C ASN A 2 -43.41 -30.29 -33.76
N SER A 3 -42.12 -30.49 -33.47
CA SER A 3 -40.92 -30.32 -34.32
C SER A 3 -41.01 -29.56 -35.65
N SER A 4 -39.99 -28.72 -35.91
CA SER A 4 -39.05 -28.91 -37.04
C SER A 4 -37.86 -27.94 -36.96
N PHE A 5 -36.65 -28.49 -36.88
CA PHE A 5 -35.36 -27.81 -37.12
C PHE A 5 -34.96 -27.98 -38.59
N PRO A 6 -34.30 -27.00 -39.23
CA PRO A 6 -33.50 -27.26 -40.41
C PRO A 6 -32.04 -27.55 -40.02
N ALA A 7 -31.52 -28.68 -40.51
CA ALA A 7 -30.12 -29.08 -40.49
C ALA A 7 -29.48 -28.79 -41.86
N VAL A 8 -28.27 -28.25 -41.88
CA VAL A 8 -27.35 -28.21 -43.05
C VAL A 8 -25.89 -28.20 -42.53
N PRO A 9 -24.87 -28.60 -43.32
CA PRO A 9 -24.12 -29.83 -43.14
C PRO A 9 -22.69 -29.61 -42.61
N SER A 10 -22.15 -30.64 -41.95
CA SER A 10 -20.75 -30.75 -41.57
C SER A 10 -19.86 -30.98 -42.80
N GLY A 11 -18.97 -30.02 -43.09
CA GLY A 11 -17.82 -30.21 -43.97
C GLY A 11 -16.53 -30.35 -43.14
N PRO A 12 -15.57 -31.21 -43.54
CA PRO A 12 -14.34 -31.42 -42.79
C PRO A 12 -13.33 -30.34 -43.18
N GLY A 13 -13.27 -29.26 -42.40
CA GLY A 13 -12.26 -28.23 -42.52
C GLY A 13 -11.43 -28.18 -41.25
N THR A 14 -10.24 -28.75 -41.27
CA THR A 14 -9.23 -28.60 -40.22
C THR A 14 -8.88 -27.11 -40.11
N PRO A 15 -9.13 -26.42 -38.98
CA PRO A 15 -8.68 -25.06 -38.82
C PRO A 15 -7.21 -25.07 -38.40
N GLU A 16 -6.37 -24.55 -39.30
CA GLU A 16 -4.98 -24.20 -39.06
C GLU A 16 -4.82 -23.44 -37.73
N THR A 17 -3.83 -23.90 -36.96
CA THR A 17 -3.23 -23.19 -35.83
C THR A 17 -2.90 -21.75 -36.20
N ARG A 18 -3.80 -20.83 -35.87
CA ARG A 18 -3.54 -19.40 -35.92
C ARG A 18 -2.49 -19.07 -34.86
N ARG A 19 -1.24 -18.92 -35.31
CA ARG A 19 -0.11 -18.43 -34.52
C ARG A 19 -0.57 -17.24 -33.68
N GLY A 20 -0.49 -17.41 -32.37
CA GLY A 20 -0.72 -16.36 -31.40
C GLY A 20 0.17 -15.18 -31.72
N GLY A 21 -0.45 -14.07 -32.13
CA GLY A 21 0.21 -12.77 -32.16
C GLY A 21 0.71 -12.49 -30.75
N GLY A 22 2.02 -12.27 -30.65
CA GLY A 22 2.70 -11.96 -29.40
C GLY A 22 2.05 -10.76 -28.74
N LEU A 23 1.23 -11.04 -27.72
CA LEU A 23 1.07 -10.13 -26.60
C LEU A 23 2.44 -10.10 -25.94
N THR A 24 3.11 -8.97 -26.11
CA THR A 24 4.30 -8.60 -25.37
C THR A 24 4.11 -9.04 -23.93
N ARG A 25 4.98 -9.96 -23.49
CA ARG A 25 5.17 -10.29 -22.08
C ARG A 25 5.35 -8.93 -21.40
N ARG A 26 4.36 -8.50 -20.61
CA ARG A 26 4.59 -7.39 -19.68
C ARG A 26 5.72 -7.89 -18.79
N ASP A 27 6.90 -7.32 -18.98
CA ASP A 27 8.00 -7.53 -18.05
C ASP A 27 7.48 -7.04 -16.71
N ALA A 28 7.19 -7.99 -15.82
CA ALA A 28 6.80 -7.67 -14.46
C ALA A 28 7.90 -6.78 -13.87
N SER A 29 7.53 -5.61 -13.35
CA SER A 29 8.49 -4.73 -12.69
C SER A 29 9.18 -5.51 -11.57
N GLY A 30 10.50 -5.33 -11.43
CA GLY A 30 11.26 -6.02 -10.40
C GLY A 30 10.67 -5.79 -9.00
N VAL A 31 10.68 -6.81 -8.16
CA VAL A 31 10.22 -6.73 -6.78
C VAL A 31 11.35 -6.29 -5.86
N HIS A 32 11.04 -5.43 -4.88
CA HIS A 32 11.98 -5.07 -3.84
C HIS A 32 12.27 -6.29 -2.96
N GLN A 33 13.51 -6.38 -2.48
CA GLN A 33 13.89 -7.41 -1.52
C GLN A 33 13.33 -7.06 -0.13
N PRO A 34 12.82 -8.05 0.62
CA PRO A 34 12.38 -7.85 2.00
C PRO A 34 13.48 -7.24 2.88
N GLY A 35 13.12 -6.23 3.67
CA GLY A 35 13.95 -5.69 4.76
C GLY A 35 13.46 -6.18 6.14
N GLU A 36 14.12 -5.72 7.19
CA GLU A 36 13.71 -6.01 8.57
C GLU A 36 12.39 -5.28 8.92
N MET A 37 11.46 -5.97 9.59
CA MET A 37 10.23 -5.39 10.14
C MET A 37 10.17 -5.70 11.64
N SER A 38 10.93 -4.95 12.43
CA SER A 38 10.98 -5.09 13.87
C SER A 38 9.80 -4.35 14.51
N LEU A 39 9.07 -4.98 15.43
CA LEU A 39 8.06 -4.26 16.21
C LEU A 39 8.76 -3.25 17.13
N GLY A 40 8.81 -1.99 16.70
CA GLY A 40 9.40 -0.90 17.45
C GLY A 40 8.36 -0.13 18.26
N GLY A 41 8.61 0.01 19.56
CA GLY A 41 8.03 1.03 20.44
C GLY A 41 6.83 0.61 21.27
N ASP A 42 6.86 0.98 22.55
CA ASP A 42 5.72 0.84 23.47
C ASP A 42 4.59 1.80 23.07
N GLY A 43 3.36 1.28 22.93
CA GLY A 43 2.14 2.08 22.80
C GLY A 43 1.22 1.69 21.63
N ASP A 44 -0.08 1.61 21.92
CA ASP A 44 -1.15 1.42 20.94
C ASP A 44 -1.38 2.70 20.12
N ARG A 45 -1.62 2.56 18.81
CA ARG A 45 -2.04 3.65 17.91
C ARG A 45 -3.20 4.46 18.50
N ALA A 46 -4.12 3.84 19.24
CA ALA A 46 -5.27 4.53 19.83
C ALA A 46 -4.85 5.54 20.90
N GLY A 47 -3.96 5.16 21.82
CA GLY A 47 -3.45 6.08 22.85
C GLY A 47 -2.68 7.25 22.23
N ARG A 48 -1.90 6.98 21.19
CA ARG A 48 -1.17 8.01 20.44
C ARG A 48 -2.11 8.92 19.65
N TRP A 49 -3.20 8.37 19.10
CA TRP A 49 -4.22 9.15 18.40
C TRP A 49 -4.89 10.15 19.33
N GLU A 50 -5.26 9.74 20.54
CA GLU A 50 -5.84 10.65 21.54
C GLU A 50 -4.89 11.81 21.91
N SER A 51 -3.57 11.58 21.86
CA SER A 51 -2.57 12.63 22.14
C SER A 51 -2.46 13.75 21.08
N VAL A 52 -2.99 13.54 19.86
CA VAL A 52 -2.91 14.52 18.75
C VAL A 52 -3.87 15.72 18.93
N GLY A 53 -4.76 15.66 19.92
CA GLY A 53 -5.71 16.73 20.25
C GLY A 53 -6.94 16.72 19.35
N ALA A 54 -8.12 16.95 19.94
CA ALA A 54 -9.42 16.80 19.27
C ALA A 54 -9.53 17.64 17.98
N ARG A 55 -9.17 18.93 18.03
CA ARG A 55 -9.24 19.83 16.88
C ARG A 55 -8.41 19.37 15.68
N THR A 56 -7.22 18.83 15.93
CA THR A 56 -6.35 18.30 14.87
C THR A 56 -6.98 17.06 14.23
N ARG A 57 -7.54 16.17 15.05
CA ARG A 57 -8.23 14.96 14.59
C ARG A 57 -9.49 15.26 13.79
N GLU A 58 -10.31 16.19 14.25
CA GLU A 58 -11.47 16.70 13.50
C GLU A 58 -11.04 17.22 12.13
N ARG A 59 -9.95 18.00 12.10
CA ARG A 59 -9.43 18.53 10.85
C ARG A 59 -8.89 17.45 9.91
N LEU A 60 -8.27 16.40 10.44
CA LEU A 60 -7.87 15.23 9.63
C LEU A 60 -9.10 14.55 9.03
N ALA A 61 -10.14 14.29 9.84
CA ALA A 61 -11.38 13.66 9.39
C ALA A 61 -12.12 14.48 8.32
N GLU A 62 -12.19 15.81 8.48
CA GLU A 62 -12.77 16.72 7.47
C GLU A 62 -12.06 16.62 6.11
N LEU A 63 -10.73 16.45 6.12
CA LEU A 63 -9.92 16.43 4.92
C LEU A 63 -9.86 15.06 4.24
N SER A 64 -9.92 13.98 5.03
CA SER A 64 -9.90 12.60 4.53
C SER A 64 -11.28 12.03 4.20
N GLY A 65 -12.36 12.60 4.74
CA GLY A 65 -13.71 12.03 4.68
C GLY A 65 -13.83 10.78 5.55
N THR A 66 -14.76 9.87 5.21
CA THR A 66 -14.93 8.58 5.90
C THR A 66 -13.60 7.83 5.97
N ALA A 67 -13.11 7.58 7.17
CA ALA A 67 -11.83 6.91 7.37
C ALA A 67 -11.92 5.44 6.94
N ILE A 68 -10.97 5.01 6.12
CA ILE A 68 -10.75 3.62 5.76
C ILE A 68 -9.79 2.99 6.76
N ASP A 69 -8.68 3.68 7.05
CA ASP A 69 -7.77 3.32 8.12
C ASP A 69 -6.98 4.55 8.61
N TRP A 70 -6.35 4.43 9.76
CA TRP A 70 -5.60 5.49 10.39
C TRP A 70 -4.54 4.94 11.34
N TYR A 71 -3.55 5.75 11.64
CA TYR A 71 -2.61 5.46 12.71
C TYR A 71 -2.05 6.74 13.30
N ALA A 72 -1.51 6.61 14.51
CA ALA A 72 -0.68 7.62 15.13
C ALA A 72 0.55 6.95 15.73
N ASN A 73 1.69 7.60 15.60
CA ASN A 73 2.96 7.10 16.12
C ASN A 73 3.81 8.26 16.65
N ILE A 74 4.81 7.98 17.48
CA ILE A 74 5.73 8.99 17.98
C ILE A 74 6.57 9.50 16.81
N ASP A 75 6.66 10.83 16.66
CA ASP A 75 7.59 11.44 15.74
C ASP A 75 8.98 11.46 16.38
N GLY A 76 9.86 10.56 15.96
CA GLY A 76 11.23 10.48 16.45
C GLY A 76 12.07 11.74 16.19
N SER A 77 11.62 12.63 15.30
CA SER A 77 12.25 13.94 15.07
C SER A 77 11.75 15.02 16.03
N SER A 78 10.59 14.79 16.67
CA SER A 78 10.06 15.66 17.72
C SER A 78 10.78 15.31 19.01
N GLY A 79 11.83 16.05 19.37
CA GLY A 79 12.64 15.81 20.58
C GLY A 79 11.88 15.83 21.92
N ASP A 80 10.57 16.06 21.89
CA ASP A 80 9.62 16.04 23.01
C ASP A 80 8.67 14.82 23.00
N GLY A 81 8.83 13.89 22.06
CA GLY A 81 8.05 12.64 22.00
C GLY A 81 6.60 12.80 21.53
N ARG A 82 6.25 13.91 20.86
CA ARG A 82 4.89 14.11 20.32
C ARG A 82 4.55 13.11 19.23
N SER A 83 3.28 12.71 19.20
CA SER A 83 2.76 11.84 18.14
C SER A 83 2.54 12.63 16.85
N TYR A 84 2.77 12.00 15.71
CA TYR A 84 2.16 12.38 14.44
C TYR A 84 0.97 11.46 14.16
N ALA A 85 0.11 11.86 13.23
CA ALA A 85 -1.09 11.10 12.85
C ALA A 85 -1.30 11.10 11.34
N VAL A 86 -1.82 9.98 10.84
CA VAL A 86 -2.21 9.81 9.44
C VAL A 86 -3.62 9.25 9.38
N THR A 87 -4.44 9.81 8.50
CA THR A 87 -5.77 9.31 8.17
C THR A 87 -5.88 9.10 6.68
N PHE A 88 -6.24 7.88 6.28
CA PHE A 88 -6.57 7.55 4.91
C PHE A 88 -8.08 7.30 4.83
N GLY A 89 -8.78 8.09 4.02
CA GLY A 89 -10.22 7.99 3.86
C GLY A 89 -10.67 8.09 2.41
N GLU A 90 -11.98 8.07 2.19
CA GLU A 90 -12.58 8.06 0.86
C GLU A 90 -12.29 9.32 0.03
N SER A 91 -12.00 10.44 0.70
CA SER A 91 -11.79 11.75 0.07
C SER A 91 -10.34 12.24 0.11
N GLY A 92 -9.45 11.59 0.88
CA GLY A 92 -8.06 12.00 0.92
C GLY A 92 -7.17 11.22 1.88
N LEU A 93 -5.87 11.47 1.73
CA LEU A 93 -4.83 11.11 2.69
C LEU A 93 -4.40 12.38 3.42
N SER A 94 -4.53 12.41 4.74
CA SER A 94 -4.21 13.57 5.57
C SER A 94 -3.22 13.20 6.67
N ILE A 95 -2.26 14.09 6.93
CA ILE A 95 -1.13 13.87 7.82
C ILE A 95 -1.00 15.07 8.74
N ALA A 96 -0.93 14.85 10.06
CA ALA A 96 -0.63 15.85 11.06
C ALA A 96 0.75 15.57 11.68
N GLU A 97 1.70 16.48 11.47
CA GLU A 97 3.06 16.37 12.01
C GLU A 97 3.24 17.40 13.15
N PRO A 98 3.86 17.02 14.27
CA PRO A 98 4.27 17.97 15.29
C PRO A 98 5.37 18.89 14.76
N ARG A 99 5.25 20.19 15.05
CA ARG A 99 6.23 21.22 14.73
C ARG A 99 6.39 22.19 15.90
N VAL A 100 7.43 23.00 15.84
CA VAL A 100 7.64 24.14 16.74
C VAL A 100 7.55 25.40 15.88
N ASN A 101 6.69 26.34 16.27
CA ASN A 101 6.52 27.59 15.53
C ASN A 101 7.62 28.62 15.90
N THR A 102 7.58 29.80 15.29
CA THR A 102 8.55 30.89 15.54
C THR A 102 8.54 31.42 16.98
N GLU A 103 7.45 31.19 17.71
CA GLU A 103 7.30 31.54 19.13
C GLU A 103 7.74 30.39 20.06
N HIS A 104 8.39 29.36 19.53
CA HIS A 104 8.81 28.17 20.27
C HIS A 104 7.64 27.39 20.90
N ARG A 105 6.41 27.57 20.38
CA ARG A 105 5.24 26.82 20.82
C ARG A 105 5.04 25.56 19.97
N PRO A 106 4.68 24.43 20.60
CA PRO A 106 4.34 23.22 19.88
C PRO A 106 3.02 23.41 19.12
N VAL A 107 3.05 23.17 17.81
CA VAL A 107 1.89 23.22 16.90
C VAL A 107 1.85 21.95 16.05
N TYR A 108 0.70 21.68 15.43
CA TYR A 108 0.58 20.65 14.39
C TYR A 108 0.48 21.30 13.02
N VAL A 109 1.27 20.81 12.07
CA VAL A 109 1.12 21.17 10.66
C VAL A 109 0.39 20.04 9.96
N ILE A 110 -0.69 20.39 9.28
CA ILE A 110 -1.50 19.43 8.53
C ILE A 110 -1.17 19.54 7.05
N SER A 111 -0.86 18.40 6.44
CA SER A 111 -0.79 18.24 4.99
C SER A 111 -1.86 17.26 4.52
N SER A 112 -2.32 17.40 3.28
CA SER A 112 -3.35 16.52 2.72
C SER A 112 -3.24 16.40 1.22
N PHE A 113 -3.47 15.19 0.73
CA PHE A 113 -3.69 14.85 -0.68
C PHE A 113 -5.18 14.57 -0.85
N GLN A 114 -5.93 15.54 -1.38
CA GLN A 114 -7.35 15.38 -1.64
C GLN A 114 -7.56 14.65 -2.95
N PHE A 115 -8.47 13.67 -2.93
CA PHE A 115 -8.74 12.83 -4.09
C PHE A 115 -9.70 13.51 -5.05
N ALA A 116 -9.60 13.18 -6.33
CA ALA A 116 -10.63 13.50 -7.30
C ALA A 116 -11.88 12.66 -6.97
N PRO A 117 -13.10 13.24 -6.98
CA PRO A 117 -14.32 12.50 -6.69
C PRO A 117 -14.45 11.22 -7.54
N GLY A 118 -14.75 10.10 -6.90
CA GLY A 118 -14.90 8.79 -7.57
C GLY A 118 -13.61 8.19 -8.13
N SER A 119 -12.44 8.77 -7.84
CA SER A 119 -11.15 8.25 -8.34
C SER A 119 -10.58 7.11 -7.48
N LEU A 120 -11.06 6.95 -6.24
CA LEU A 120 -10.59 5.92 -5.33
C LEU A 120 -11.03 4.53 -5.82
N ARG A 121 -10.05 3.69 -6.11
CA ARG A 121 -10.22 2.30 -6.56
C ARG A 121 -9.47 1.38 -5.62
N HIS A 122 -9.90 0.14 -5.51
CA HIS A 122 -9.22 -0.85 -4.67
C HIS A 122 -9.17 -2.23 -5.31
N VAL A 123 -8.19 -3.03 -4.86
CA VAL A 123 -8.01 -4.43 -5.23
C VAL A 123 -7.62 -5.20 -3.97
N SER A 124 -8.33 -6.28 -3.67
CA SER A 124 -7.96 -7.20 -2.60
C SER A 124 -6.84 -8.15 -3.05
N VAL A 125 -5.85 -8.34 -2.19
CA VAL A 125 -4.71 -9.22 -2.41
C VAL A 125 -4.66 -10.23 -1.28
N GLU A 126 -4.90 -11.49 -1.63
CA GLU A 126 -4.76 -12.63 -0.74
C GLU A 126 -3.52 -13.43 -1.13
N HIS A 127 -2.55 -13.51 -0.21
CA HIS A 127 -1.32 -14.25 -0.42
C HIS A 127 -1.17 -15.35 0.61
N ARG A 128 -1.13 -16.60 0.15
CA ARG A 128 -1.03 -17.83 0.98
C ARG A 128 -0.02 -18.79 0.33
N PRO A 129 1.28 -18.46 0.30
CA PRO A 129 2.28 -19.32 -0.32
C PRO A 129 2.42 -20.62 0.48
N ALA A 130 2.75 -21.72 -0.20
CA ALA A 130 3.08 -22.96 0.49
C ALA A 130 4.30 -22.75 1.42
N PRO A 131 4.38 -23.46 2.56
CA PRO A 131 5.57 -23.46 3.37
C PRO A 131 6.75 -23.93 2.50
N ARG A 132 7.76 -23.08 2.35
CA ARG A 132 8.87 -23.37 1.46
C ARG A 132 9.87 -24.25 2.20
N THR A 133 9.96 -25.53 1.84
CA THR A 133 11.11 -26.38 2.20
C THR A 133 12.36 -25.72 1.62
N ALA A 134 13.41 -25.55 2.43
CA ALA A 134 14.63 -24.85 2.07
C ALA A 134 15.22 -25.41 0.76
N GLY A 135 14.95 -24.73 -0.35
CA GLY A 135 15.43 -25.05 -1.69
C GLY A 135 15.82 -23.76 -2.38
N PRO A 136 17.02 -23.70 -3.00
CA PRO A 136 17.49 -22.49 -3.64
C PRO A 136 16.57 -22.21 -4.84
N SER A 137 15.85 -21.09 -4.81
CA SER A 137 15.24 -20.56 -6.02
C SER A 137 15.53 -19.08 -6.05
N SER A 138 16.39 -18.72 -6.99
CA SER A 138 16.68 -17.37 -7.40
C SER A 138 17.22 -17.44 -8.83
N ALA A 139 16.32 -17.58 -9.81
CA ALA A 139 16.62 -16.99 -11.10
C ALA A 139 16.68 -15.46 -10.89
N PRO A 140 17.66 -14.74 -11.46
CA PRO A 140 17.74 -13.30 -11.30
C PRO A 140 16.51 -12.66 -11.95
N GLY A 141 15.60 -12.16 -11.11
CA GLY A 141 14.48 -11.34 -11.54
C GLY A 141 14.96 -9.99 -12.08
N ALA A 142 14.09 -9.30 -12.82
CA ALA A 142 14.35 -7.92 -13.23
C ALA A 142 14.70 -7.05 -12.01
N ALA A 143 15.62 -6.10 -12.18
CA ALA A 143 15.99 -5.19 -11.11
C ALA A 143 14.75 -4.39 -10.65
N PRO A 144 14.55 -4.19 -9.34
CA PRO A 144 13.45 -3.37 -8.85
C PRO A 144 13.59 -1.93 -9.34
N PRO A 145 12.46 -1.24 -9.59
CA PRO A 145 12.47 0.15 -10.01
C PRO A 145 13.07 1.04 -8.92
N ASP A 146 13.75 2.10 -9.33
CA ASP A 146 14.17 3.15 -8.39
C ASP A 146 13.06 4.19 -8.25
N LEU A 147 12.49 4.24 -7.04
CA LEU A 147 11.40 5.14 -6.68
C LEU A 147 11.87 6.33 -5.83
N GLY A 148 13.18 6.45 -5.58
CA GLY A 148 13.72 7.47 -4.66
C GLY A 148 13.36 7.23 -3.19
N LEU A 149 12.95 6.01 -2.84
CA LEU A 149 12.59 5.61 -1.48
C LEU A 149 13.86 5.36 -0.63
N THR A 150 13.75 5.63 0.68
CA THR A 150 14.81 5.29 1.63
C THR A 150 15.05 3.76 1.65
N ARG A 151 16.22 3.33 2.14
CA ARG A 151 16.52 1.89 2.27
C ARG A 151 15.47 1.16 3.11
N GLU A 152 15.04 1.78 4.20
CA GLU A 152 14.05 1.24 5.12
C GLU A 152 12.67 1.11 4.46
N SER A 153 12.18 2.17 3.82
CA SER A 153 10.89 2.16 3.11
C SER A 153 10.85 1.09 2.00
N ARG A 154 11.96 0.94 1.25
CA ARG A 154 12.09 -0.15 0.27
C ARG A 154 12.09 -1.54 0.91
N GLY A 155 12.70 -1.67 2.09
CA GLY A 155 12.70 -2.90 2.86
C GLY A 155 11.29 -3.31 3.29
N VAL A 156 10.50 -2.36 3.81
CA VAL A 156 9.09 -2.61 4.18
C VAL A 156 8.26 -2.95 2.96
N LEU A 157 8.36 -2.19 1.87
CA LEU A 157 7.68 -2.50 0.61
C LEU A 157 8.06 -3.90 0.08
N GLY A 158 9.33 -4.29 0.21
CA GLY A 158 9.84 -5.59 -0.22
C GLY A 158 9.25 -6.79 0.53
N ASN A 159 8.70 -6.59 1.73
CA ASN A 159 8.00 -7.64 2.48
C ASN A 159 6.60 -7.95 1.94
N LEU A 160 6.03 -7.06 1.12
CA LEU A 160 4.69 -7.26 0.57
C LEU A 160 4.69 -8.28 -0.57
N PRO A 161 3.57 -8.99 -0.80
CA PRO A 161 3.41 -9.84 -1.98
C PRO A 161 3.69 -9.07 -3.27
N ALA A 162 4.26 -9.75 -4.27
CA ALA A 162 4.64 -9.13 -5.55
C ALA A 162 3.50 -8.33 -6.21
N GLN A 163 2.27 -8.84 -6.15
CA GLN A 163 1.09 -8.15 -6.67
C GLN A 163 0.81 -6.82 -5.95
N ALA A 164 0.93 -6.80 -4.61
CA ALA A 164 0.76 -5.57 -3.84
C ALA A 164 1.87 -4.56 -4.16
N GLN A 165 3.12 -5.03 -4.28
CA GLN A 165 4.23 -4.21 -4.73
C GLN A 165 3.95 -3.59 -6.12
N GLU A 166 3.51 -4.37 -7.10
CA GLU A 166 3.19 -3.86 -8.44
C GLU A 166 2.09 -2.78 -8.38
N LEU A 167 0.99 -3.05 -7.66
CA LEU A 167 -0.15 -2.13 -7.53
C LEU A 167 0.25 -0.79 -6.88
N LEU A 168 1.07 -0.83 -5.84
CA LEU A 168 1.54 0.37 -5.14
C LEU A 168 2.47 1.22 -6.01
N GLN A 169 3.35 0.58 -6.77
CA GLN A 169 4.43 1.26 -7.49
C GLN A 169 4.02 1.75 -8.88
N THR A 170 3.07 1.08 -9.53
CA THR A 170 2.67 1.32 -10.94
C THR A 170 2.51 2.81 -11.29
N PRO A 171 1.86 3.66 -10.48
CA PRO A 171 1.70 5.08 -10.82
C PRO A 171 3.00 5.88 -10.86
N PHE A 172 4.05 5.40 -10.18
CA PHE A 172 5.32 6.09 -10.00
C PHE A 172 6.40 5.64 -11.00
N LEU A 173 6.18 4.52 -11.69
CA LEU A 173 7.13 3.98 -12.67
C LEU A 173 7.37 4.89 -13.88
N ALA A 174 6.41 5.77 -14.20
CA ALA A 174 6.52 6.74 -15.30
C ALA A 174 7.27 8.03 -14.91
N GLY A 175 8.11 7.98 -13.86
CA GLY A 175 8.92 9.12 -13.41
C GLY A 175 8.17 10.12 -12.52
N GLN A 176 6.98 9.76 -12.02
CA GLN A 176 6.29 10.58 -11.03
C GLN A 176 7.02 10.50 -9.70
N GLN A 177 7.43 11.67 -9.18
CA GLN A 177 8.08 11.75 -7.87
C GLN A 177 7.11 11.38 -6.74
N ILE A 178 7.58 10.54 -5.83
CA ILE A 178 6.95 10.29 -4.53
C ILE A 178 7.32 11.46 -3.62
N LEU A 179 6.30 12.19 -3.16
CA LEU A 179 6.45 13.36 -2.31
C LEU A 179 6.41 12.99 -0.83
N ARG A 180 5.58 11.99 -0.48
CA ARG A 180 5.47 11.43 0.86
C ARG A 180 5.34 9.92 0.78
N ASN A 181 5.95 9.24 1.73
CA ASN A 181 5.72 7.83 2.02
C ASN A 181 5.87 7.66 3.52
N ASP A 182 5.08 6.75 4.08
CA ASP A 182 5.21 6.31 5.45
C ASP A 182 4.50 4.95 5.59
N TRP A 183 4.76 4.28 6.71
CA TRP A 183 4.15 3.01 7.02
C TRP A 183 3.92 2.87 8.52
N TYR A 184 2.99 2.00 8.85
CA TYR A 184 2.69 1.63 10.21
C TYR A 184 2.27 0.17 10.27
N TYR A 185 2.72 -0.54 11.28
CA TYR A 185 2.19 -1.85 11.60
C TYR A 185 2.14 -2.05 13.10
N TRP A 186 1.17 -2.85 13.53
CA TRP A 186 0.94 -3.18 14.93
C TRP A 186 0.52 -4.64 15.07
N GLY A 187 0.97 -5.28 16.16
CA GLY A 187 0.69 -6.67 16.48
C GLY A 187 1.87 -7.33 17.20
N PHE A 188 2.15 -8.56 16.83
CA PHE A 188 3.18 -9.45 17.38
C PHE A 188 4.15 -9.91 16.29
N GLU A 189 5.30 -10.47 16.69
CA GLU A 189 6.38 -10.84 15.76
C GLU A 189 5.92 -11.73 14.59
N HIS A 190 4.93 -12.59 14.84
CA HIS A 190 4.36 -13.50 13.84
C HIS A 190 2.99 -13.08 13.31
N ARG A 191 2.52 -11.88 13.66
CA ARG A 191 1.18 -11.42 13.28
C ARG A 191 1.07 -9.91 13.33
N PHE A 192 0.76 -9.28 12.21
CA PHE A 192 0.34 -7.88 12.21
C PHE A 192 -1.19 -7.83 12.11
N ASP A 193 -1.82 -7.27 13.13
CA ASP A 193 -3.26 -6.99 13.16
C ASP A 193 -3.60 -5.76 12.31
N THR A 194 -2.64 -4.84 12.18
CA THR A 194 -2.74 -3.67 11.32
C THR A 194 -1.44 -3.52 10.57
N PHE A 195 -1.55 -3.26 9.27
CA PHE A 195 -0.48 -2.87 8.39
C PHE A 195 -1.01 -1.78 7.47
N ILE A 196 -0.30 -0.67 7.36
CA ILE A 196 -0.59 0.44 6.46
C ILE A 196 0.73 0.85 5.82
N TYR A 197 0.76 0.99 4.49
CA TYR A 197 1.89 1.54 3.76
C TYR A 197 1.33 2.42 2.65
N TYR A 198 1.85 3.64 2.48
CA TYR A 198 1.42 4.51 1.40
C TYR A 198 2.57 5.16 0.63
N LEU A 199 2.29 5.45 -0.64
CA LEU A 199 3.09 6.31 -1.50
C LEU A 199 2.18 7.44 -2.01
N ALA A 200 2.58 8.68 -1.82
CA ALA A 200 1.83 9.85 -2.24
C ALA A 200 2.67 10.76 -3.13
N GLY A 201 2.22 10.97 -4.36
CA GLY A 201 2.82 11.90 -5.32
C GLY A 201 1.91 13.06 -5.66
N ALA A 202 2.29 13.82 -6.67
CA ALA A 202 1.51 14.98 -7.11
C ALA A 202 0.17 14.62 -7.77
N LYS A 203 0.08 13.46 -8.42
CA LYS A 203 -1.10 13.04 -9.21
C LYS A 203 -1.79 11.79 -8.68
N ASP A 204 -1.07 10.96 -7.93
CA ASP A 204 -1.58 9.67 -7.46
C ASP A 204 -1.16 9.44 -6.00
N VAL A 205 -2.06 8.79 -5.26
CA VAL A 205 -1.78 8.17 -3.97
C VAL A 205 -2.09 6.69 -4.10
N THR A 206 -1.20 5.84 -3.60
CA THR A 206 -1.43 4.40 -3.41
C THR A 206 -1.27 4.03 -1.95
N VAL A 207 -2.13 3.15 -1.46
CA VAL A 207 -2.13 2.70 -0.05
C VAL A 207 -2.38 1.20 -0.01
N ALA A 208 -1.64 0.47 0.80
CA ALA A 208 -1.97 -0.90 1.17
C ALA A 208 -2.37 -0.91 2.63
N VAL A 209 -3.54 -1.47 2.95
CA VAL A 209 -4.00 -1.70 4.32
C VAL A 209 -4.31 -3.17 4.52
N GLY A 210 -4.09 -3.71 5.71
CA GLY A 210 -4.51 -5.06 6.04
C GLY A 210 -3.72 -5.70 7.17
N SER A 211 -3.51 -7.01 7.06
CA SER A 211 -2.93 -7.84 8.11
C SER A 211 -1.96 -8.89 7.55
N MET A 212 -1.08 -9.36 8.42
CA MET A 212 -0.12 -10.42 8.13
C MET A 212 -0.14 -11.47 9.25
N VAL A 213 0.04 -12.73 8.90
CA VAL A 213 0.32 -13.79 9.87
C VAL A 213 1.40 -14.73 9.34
N VAL A 214 2.27 -15.22 10.20
CA VAL A 214 3.22 -16.30 9.92
C VAL A 214 2.68 -17.56 10.58
N PRO A 215 2.03 -18.47 9.84
CA PRO A 215 1.54 -19.73 10.40
C PRO A 215 2.67 -20.63 10.90
N ALA A 216 2.31 -21.64 11.69
CA ALA A 216 3.25 -22.68 12.09
C ALA A 216 3.87 -23.36 10.86
N GLY A 217 5.20 -23.51 10.86
CA GLY A 217 5.96 -24.07 9.74
C GLY A 217 6.28 -23.06 8.62
N HIS A 218 5.85 -21.81 8.75
CA HIS A 218 6.20 -20.71 7.84
C HIS A 218 7.25 -19.80 8.46
N THR A 219 7.82 -18.94 7.62
CA THR A 219 8.73 -17.85 7.98
C THR A 219 8.14 -16.53 7.51
N ALA A 220 8.75 -15.40 7.88
CA ALA A 220 8.35 -14.09 7.36
C ALA A 220 8.31 -14.05 5.82
N ALA A 221 9.23 -14.75 5.14
CA ALA A 221 9.26 -14.84 3.68
C ALA A 221 8.11 -15.65 3.07
N THR A 222 7.40 -16.45 3.88
CA THR A 222 6.23 -17.25 3.48
C THR A 222 4.99 -16.85 4.28
N ALA A 223 4.99 -15.62 4.80
CA ALA A 223 3.89 -15.06 5.54
C ALA A 223 2.61 -14.98 4.69
N HIS A 224 1.49 -15.13 5.37
CA HIS A 224 0.16 -14.99 4.82
C HIS A 224 -0.28 -13.53 4.94
N TRP A 225 -0.62 -12.92 3.82
CA TRP A 225 -1.06 -11.52 3.76
C TRP A 225 -2.50 -11.42 3.28
N THR A 226 -3.32 -10.65 4.00
CA THR A 226 -4.63 -10.16 3.55
C THR A 226 -4.53 -8.66 3.45
N LEU A 227 -4.52 -8.13 2.23
CA LEU A 227 -4.34 -6.71 1.95
C LEU A 227 -5.46 -6.19 1.06
N THR A 228 -5.77 -4.91 1.20
CA THR A 228 -6.50 -4.13 0.20
C THR A 228 -5.60 -3.01 -0.28
N CYS A 229 -5.27 -3.02 -1.57
CA CYS A 229 -4.48 -1.99 -2.23
C CYS A 229 -5.40 -0.97 -2.88
N TYR A 230 -5.27 0.29 -2.49
CA TYR A 230 -6.01 1.43 -2.99
C TYR A 230 -5.16 2.27 -3.94
N ARG A 231 -5.83 2.92 -4.88
CA ARG A 231 -5.28 3.99 -5.71
C ARG A 231 -6.30 5.09 -5.87
N ALA A 232 -5.88 6.34 -5.74
CA ALA A 232 -6.69 7.51 -6.03
C ALA A 232 -5.90 8.55 -6.82
N SER A 233 -6.60 9.32 -7.66
CA SER A 233 -6.03 10.49 -8.32
C SER A 233 -6.12 11.71 -7.41
N VAL A 234 -5.06 12.49 -7.33
CA VAL A 234 -5.00 13.70 -6.49
C VAL A 234 -5.57 14.89 -7.27
N SER A 235 -6.60 15.53 -6.72
CA SER A 235 -7.19 16.75 -7.27
C SER A 235 -6.55 18.01 -6.69
N ARG A 236 -6.18 17.97 -5.41
CA ARG A 236 -5.63 19.11 -4.68
C ARG A 236 -4.68 18.66 -3.58
N ARG A 237 -3.65 19.47 -3.32
CA ARG A 237 -2.77 19.34 -2.16
C ARG A 237 -2.95 20.50 -1.20
N ILE A 238 -2.87 20.21 0.09
CA ILE A 238 -2.89 21.17 1.20
C ILE A 238 -1.60 20.96 1.99
N GLY A 239 -0.94 22.05 2.41
CA GLY A 239 0.35 21.96 3.11
C GLY A 239 1.52 21.62 2.16
N ARG A 240 2.65 21.15 2.74
CA ARG A 240 3.86 20.78 2.00
C ARG A 240 3.81 19.35 1.47
#